data_AF-A0A1Z9XVF7-F1
#
_entry.id   AF-A0A1Z9XVF7-F1
#
_cell.length_a   1.000
_cell.length_b   1.000
_cell.length_c   1.000
_cell.angle_alpha   90.00
_cell.angle_beta   90.00
_cell.angle_gamma   90.00
#
_symmetry.space_group_name_H-M   'P 1'
#
loop_
_entity.id
_entity.type
_entity.pdbx_description
1 polymer ?
#
loop_
_entity_poly.entity_id
_entity_poly.type
_entity_poly.pdbx_seq_one_letter_code
_entity_poly.pdbx_strand_id
1 'polypeptide(L)'
;MMADLFGCVKRSPWFGWFGVALGMLALSHTAVMAQATAQLKAADLYEKKVFRDADCLILKGGTAPLNRLTRMQGGLAVTNLNLTYLGKPLHKLIADDFRILPELLMQCEKIDAEVANYQAKRLQILVEDARTSHDSSLAWFADVKTEVAKMTGTAADIRRVHDLETELQSRNMEMTRADMRRMVDWLGEQRDLLYQKPRKGPEINGVGLFNPGPTLPPDSPD
;
A
#
# COMPACT_ATOMS: atom_id res chain seq x y z
N MET A 1 -38.88 36.14 47.09
CA MET A 1 -39.35 37.36 46.41
C MET A 1 -38.15 37.87 45.62
N MET A 2 -37.96 37.43 44.36
CA MET A 2 -38.47 38.06 43.11
C MET A 2 -37.93 39.50 42.99
N ALA A 3 -36.90 39.70 42.15
CA ALA A 3 -36.95 40.34 40.81
C ALA A 3 -36.33 41.76 40.95
N ASP A 4 -35.56 42.36 40.04
CA ASP A 4 -35.61 42.40 38.58
C ASP A 4 -34.23 42.69 37.96
N LEU A 5 -33.98 42.04 36.81
CA LEU A 5 -32.96 42.35 35.81
C LEU A 5 -33.67 43.08 34.65
N PHE A 6 -33.50 44.39 34.43
CA PHE A 6 -33.89 45.00 33.13
C PHE A 6 -33.18 46.34 32.83
N GLY A 7 -32.66 46.44 31.60
CA GLY A 7 -32.15 47.65 30.94
C GLY A 7 -30.89 47.30 30.11
N CYS A 8 -30.83 47.31 28.78
CA CYS A 8 -31.64 47.99 27.78
C CYS A 8 -31.88 47.12 26.53
N VAL A 9 -33.12 47.25 26.08
CA VAL A 9 -33.72 46.77 24.84
C VAL A 9 -33.15 47.53 23.63
N LYS A 10 -32.86 46.81 22.54
CA LYS A 10 -33.03 47.36 21.19
C LYS A 10 -33.93 46.41 20.40
N ARG A 11 -35.12 46.91 20.10
CA ARG A 11 -36.27 46.23 19.49
C ARG A 11 -36.15 46.29 17.97
N SER A 12 -36.11 45.09 17.36
CA SER A 12 -36.88 44.56 16.20
C SER A 12 -37.13 45.45 14.96
N PRO A 13 -37.28 44.87 13.74
CA PRO A 13 -38.55 44.19 13.40
C PRO A 13 -38.48 42.97 12.44
N TRP A 14 -39.52 42.13 12.54
CA TRP A 14 -40.09 41.17 11.54
C TRP A 14 -39.47 39.77 11.47
N PHE A 15 -40.02 38.71 12.08
CA PHE A 15 -41.32 38.00 11.94
C PHE A 15 -41.55 37.25 10.61
N GLY A 16 -41.73 35.92 10.75
CA GLY A 16 -42.20 34.96 9.76
C GLY A 16 -41.13 34.66 8.71
N TRP A 17 -40.77 33.43 8.39
CA TRP A 17 -41.65 32.40 7.86
C TRP A 17 -41.04 31.03 8.20
N PHE A 18 -41.52 30.39 9.27
CA PHE A 18 -41.45 28.93 9.37
C PHE A 18 -42.68 28.39 8.66
N GLY A 19 -42.50 27.98 7.41
CA GLY A 19 -43.56 27.41 6.58
C GLY A 19 -42.98 26.72 5.36
N VAL A 20 -43.32 25.44 5.23
CA VAL A 20 -43.07 24.51 4.11
C VAL A 20 -41.75 23.73 4.16
N ALA A 21 -41.65 22.83 5.15
CA ALA A 21 -40.95 21.57 4.96
C ALA A 21 -41.96 20.54 4.43
N LEU A 22 -42.22 20.56 3.13
CA LEU A 22 -42.92 19.47 2.44
C LEU A 22 -42.49 19.44 0.97
N GLY A 23 -41.84 18.35 0.58
CA GLY A 23 -41.72 17.96 -0.82
C GLY A 23 -40.33 18.14 -1.44
N MET A 24 -39.41 17.23 -1.14
CA MET A 24 -38.45 16.69 -2.15
C MET A 24 -38.03 15.27 -1.73
N LEU A 25 -39.00 14.36 -1.75
CA LEU A 25 -38.79 12.91 -1.65
C LEU A 25 -39.33 12.25 -2.92
N ALA A 26 -38.83 12.70 -4.07
CA ALA A 26 -39.07 12.05 -5.35
C ALA A 26 -38.08 12.63 -6.36
N LEU A 27 -36.86 12.07 -6.46
CA LEU A 27 -35.98 12.18 -7.65
C LEU A 27 -34.67 11.35 -7.53
N SER A 28 -34.60 10.33 -6.67
CA SER A 28 -33.39 9.50 -6.54
C SER A 28 -33.41 8.19 -7.36
N HIS A 29 -34.50 7.86 -8.05
CA HIS A 29 -34.58 6.60 -8.81
C HIS A 29 -34.07 6.71 -10.26
N THR A 30 -34.04 7.91 -10.85
CA THR A 30 -33.61 8.10 -12.25
C THR A 30 -32.10 8.30 -12.40
N ALA A 31 -31.43 8.88 -11.39
CA ALA A 31 -29.98 9.07 -11.42
C ALA A 31 -29.20 7.75 -11.29
N VAL A 32 -29.68 6.82 -10.45
CA VAL A 32 -29.08 5.49 -10.27
C VAL A 32 -29.27 4.63 -11.54
N MET A 33 -30.45 4.72 -12.17
CA MET A 33 -30.71 4.03 -13.45
C MET A 33 -29.89 4.62 -14.61
N ALA A 34 -29.65 5.93 -14.64
CA ALA A 34 -28.82 6.57 -15.68
C ALA A 34 -27.34 6.16 -15.59
N GLN A 35 -26.78 6.01 -14.38
CA GLN A 35 -25.42 5.50 -14.20
C GLN A 35 -25.32 4.00 -14.53
N ALA A 36 -26.32 3.19 -14.17
CA ALA A 36 -26.36 1.78 -14.53
C ALA A 36 -26.50 1.56 -16.04
N THR A 37 -27.33 2.36 -16.73
CA THR A 37 -27.49 2.29 -18.19
C THR A 37 -26.30 2.86 -18.96
N ALA A 38 -25.58 3.85 -18.42
CA ALA A 38 -24.32 4.33 -18.99
C ALA A 38 -23.18 3.29 -18.85
N GLN A 39 -23.12 2.57 -17.73
CA GLN A 39 -22.20 1.44 -17.56
C GLN A 39 -22.55 0.27 -18.49
N LEU A 40 -23.84 -0.02 -18.70
CA LEU A 40 -24.30 -1.03 -19.65
C LEU A 40 -24.02 -0.62 -21.12
N LYS A 41 -24.20 0.65 -21.49
CA LYS A 41 -23.87 1.15 -22.84
C LYS A 41 -22.36 1.20 -23.13
N ALA A 42 -21.53 1.46 -22.11
CA ALA A 42 -20.08 1.36 -22.24
C ALA A 42 -19.61 -0.10 -22.38
N ALA A 43 -20.34 -1.06 -21.82
CA ALA A 43 -20.12 -2.49 -22.06
C ALA A 43 -20.56 -2.94 -23.46
N ASP A 44 -21.58 -2.31 -24.05
CA ASP A 44 -22.18 -2.69 -25.34
C ASP A 44 -21.45 -2.17 -26.59
N LEU A 45 -20.53 -1.20 -26.43
CA LEU A 45 -19.68 -0.69 -27.52
C LEU A 45 -18.31 -1.38 -27.59
N TYR A 46 -18.19 -2.56 -26.98
CA TYR A 46 -16.99 -3.35 -27.18
C TYR A 46 -17.11 -4.16 -28.46
N GLU A 47 -16.49 -3.64 -29.52
CA GLU A 47 -16.23 -4.39 -30.74
C GLU A 47 -15.49 -5.68 -30.36
N LYS A 48 -16.18 -6.81 -30.52
CA LYS A 48 -15.65 -8.14 -30.18
C LYS A 48 -14.34 -8.35 -30.92
N LYS A 49 -13.21 -8.22 -30.20
CA LYS A 49 -11.90 -8.32 -30.80
C LYS A 49 -11.66 -9.77 -31.21
N VAL A 50 -11.47 -10.01 -32.50
CA VAL A 50 -11.07 -11.33 -33.01
C VAL A 50 -9.57 -11.46 -32.83
N PHE A 51 -9.13 -12.34 -31.94
CA PHE A 51 -7.71 -12.61 -31.74
C PHE A 51 -7.20 -13.58 -32.82
N ARG A 52 -5.93 -13.46 -33.20
CA ARG A 52 -5.24 -14.36 -34.13
C ARG A 52 -4.45 -15.40 -33.34
N ASP A 53 -4.04 -16.49 -33.98
CA ASP A 53 -3.22 -17.53 -33.33
C ASP A 53 -1.92 -16.99 -32.70
N ALA A 54 -1.34 -15.94 -33.29
CA ALA A 54 -0.17 -15.25 -32.72
C ALA A 54 -0.48 -14.56 -31.38
N ASP A 55 -1.71 -14.13 -31.15
CA ASP A 55 -2.14 -13.52 -29.89
C ASP A 55 -2.22 -14.58 -28.78
N CYS A 56 -2.45 -15.86 -29.11
CA CYS A 56 -2.39 -16.94 -28.12
C CYS A 56 -0.98 -17.16 -27.55
N LEU A 57 0.07 -16.70 -28.24
CA LEU A 57 1.43 -16.77 -27.72
C LEU A 57 1.66 -15.81 -26.56
N ILE A 58 0.88 -14.73 -26.44
CA ILE A 58 1.05 -13.74 -25.35
C ILE A 58 0.54 -14.27 -24.00
N LEU A 59 -0.32 -15.30 -24.03
CA LEU A 59 -0.78 -16.03 -22.83
C LEU A 59 0.29 -16.92 -22.23
N LYS A 60 1.36 -17.22 -22.97
CA LYS A 60 2.53 -17.92 -22.43
C LYS A 60 3.21 -17.01 -21.41
N GLY A 61 2.64 -16.95 -20.21
CA GLY A 61 3.19 -16.28 -19.05
C GLY A 61 4.49 -16.97 -18.62
N GLY A 62 5.31 -16.27 -17.84
CA GLY A 62 6.68 -16.63 -17.49
C GLY A 62 6.89 -18.08 -16.97
N THR A 63 7.28 -18.24 -15.71
CA THR A 63 7.59 -19.57 -15.15
C THR A 63 6.38 -20.28 -14.55
N ALA A 64 5.22 -19.64 -14.52
CA ALA A 64 3.98 -20.18 -13.97
C ALA A 64 2.81 -19.98 -14.94
N PRO A 65 1.98 -21.01 -15.19
CA PRO A 65 0.74 -20.85 -15.93
C PRO A 65 -0.22 -19.88 -15.24
N LEU A 66 -0.97 -19.08 -16.00
CA LEU A 66 -1.92 -18.10 -15.46
C LEU A 66 -2.91 -18.73 -14.48
N ASN A 67 -3.46 -19.90 -14.85
CA ASN A 67 -4.33 -20.69 -13.99
C ASN A 67 -3.73 -20.91 -12.58
N ARG A 68 -2.44 -21.27 -12.51
CA ARG A 68 -1.75 -21.49 -11.22
C ARG A 68 -1.67 -20.19 -10.41
N LEU A 69 -1.36 -19.07 -11.05
CA LEU A 69 -1.26 -17.77 -10.41
C LEU A 69 -2.62 -17.36 -9.80
N THR A 70 -3.70 -17.54 -10.57
CA THR A 70 -5.04 -17.15 -10.12
C THR A 70 -5.59 -18.02 -8.98
N ARG A 71 -5.09 -19.25 -8.83
CA ARG A 71 -5.48 -20.17 -7.74
C ARG A 71 -4.68 -19.99 -6.46
N MET A 72 -3.68 -19.11 -6.44
CA MET A 72 -2.89 -18.88 -5.24
C MET A 72 -3.78 -18.33 -4.12
N GLN A 73 -3.67 -18.95 -2.94
CA GLN A 73 -4.23 -18.44 -1.70
C GLN A 73 -3.32 -17.30 -1.19
N GLY A 74 -3.92 -16.19 -0.79
CA GLY A 74 -3.19 -14.98 -0.40
C GLY A 74 -2.93 -14.01 -1.56
N GLY A 75 -1.97 -13.11 -1.35
CA GLY A 75 -1.56 -12.07 -2.30
C GLY A 75 -0.39 -12.49 -3.20
N LEU A 76 -0.14 -11.69 -4.24
CA LEU A 76 1.04 -11.82 -5.08
C LEU A 76 2.23 -11.15 -4.39
N ALA A 77 3.33 -11.88 -4.20
CA ALA A 77 4.56 -11.25 -3.71
C ALA A 77 5.03 -10.16 -4.68
N VAL A 78 5.45 -8.99 -4.16
CA VAL A 78 5.86 -7.84 -5.00
C VAL A 78 7.02 -8.19 -5.93
N THR A 79 7.91 -9.10 -5.50
CA THR A 79 8.98 -9.62 -6.35
C THR A 79 8.49 -10.30 -7.64
N ASN A 80 7.28 -10.83 -7.66
CA ASN A 80 6.67 -11.49 -8.82
C ASN A 80 6.03 -10.50 -9.80
N LEU A 81 5.95 -9.20 -9.48
CA LEU A 81 5.44 -8.18 -10.41
C LEU A 81 6.29 -8.04 -11.69
N ASN A 82 7.51 -8.58 -11.69
CA ASN A 82 8.41 -8.61 -12.85
C ASN A 82 8.16 -9.80 -13.79
N LEU A 83 7.30 -10.76 -13.40
CA LEU A 83 6.94 -11.87 -14.27
C LEU A 83 6.19 -11.33 -15.50
N THR A 84 6.50 -11.91 -16.66
CA THR A 84 5.88 -11.51 -17.93
C THR A 84 4.59 -12.30 -18.17
N TYR A 85 3.50 -11.60 -18.43
CA TYR A 85 2.19 -12.11 -18.85
C TYR A 85 1.61 -11.17 -19.89
N LEU A 86 0.88 -11.68 -20.88
CA LEU A 86 0.34 -10.85 -21.97
C LEU A 86 1.43 -10.06 -22.72
N GLY A 87 2.65 -10.62 -22.79
CA GLY A 87 3.82 -9.96 -23.38
C GLY A 87 4.37 -8.76 -22.58
N LYS A 88 3.90 -8.54 -21.35
CA LYS A 88 4.32 -7.42 -20.48
C LYS A 88 4.64 -7.91 -19.07
N PRO A 89 5.54 -7.24 -18.32
CA PRO A 89 5.63 -7.45 -16.88
C PRO A 89 4.28 -7.18 -16.18
N LEU A 90 3.95 -7.93 -15.13
CA LEU A 90 2.70 -7.77 -14.38
C LEU A 90 2.49 -6.33 -13.88
N HIS A 91 3.54 -5.63 -13.44
CA HIS A 91 3.44 -4.21 -13.04
C HIS A 91 3.13 -3.24 -14.18
N LYS A 92 3.21 -3.67 -15.45
CA LYS A 92 2.90 -2.84 -16.63
C LYS A 92 1.54 -3.12 -17.25
N LEU A 93 0.79 -4.08 -16.71
CA LEU A 93 -0.57 -4.34 -17.17
C LEU A 93 -1.50 -3.15 -16.85
N ILE A 94 -2.30 -2.76 -17.82
CA ILE A 94 -3.28 -1.69 -17.69
C ILE A 94 -4.71 -2.27 -17.69
N ALA A 95 -5.70 -1.43 -17.38
CA ALA A 95 -7.11 -1.84 -17.33
C ALA A 95 -7.57 -2.56 -18.61
N ASP A 96 -7.13 -2.09 -19.78
CA ASP A 96 -7.44 -2.73 -21.05
C ASP A 96 -6.86 -4.14 -21.19
N ASP A 97 -5.69 -4.42 -20.61
CA ASP A 97 -5.09 -5.75 -20.66
C ASP A 97 -5.95 -6.77 -19.88
N PHE A 98 -6.50 -6.36 -18.74
CA PHE A 98 -7.42 -7.20 -17.96
C PHE A 98 -8.78 -7.36 -18.61
N ARG A 99 -9.23 -6.33 -19.33
CA ARG A 99 -10.52 -6.33 -20.04
C ARG A 99 -10.56 -7.29 -21.22
N ILE A 100 -9.46 -7.43 -21.96
CA ILE A 100 -9.36 -8.35 -23.11
C ILE A 100 -9.02 -9.80 -22.71
N LEU A 101 -8.48 -10.01 -21.51
CA LEU A 101 -7.98 -11.30 -21.05
C LEU A 101 -9.02 -12.43 -21.06
N PRO A 102 -10.29 -12.23 -20.64
CA PRO A 102 -11.28 -13.31 -20.67
C PRO A 102 -11.50 -13.87 -22.08
N GLU A 103 -11.60 -12.99 -23.08
CA GLU A 103 -11.83 -13.40 -24.46
C GLU A 103 -10.63 -14.16 -25.04
N LEU A 104 -9.43 -13.68 -24.73
CA LEU A 104 -8.20 -14.34 -25.12
C LEU A 104 -8.09 -15.73 -24.50
N LEU A 105 -8.45 -15.90 -23.22
CA LEU A 105 -8.45 -17.20 -22.55
C LEU A 105 -9.49 -18.16 -23.15
N MET A 106 -10.71 -17.68 -23.42
CA MET A 106 -11.75 -18.50 -24.06
C MET A 106 -11.31 -18.97 -25.46
N GLN A 107 -10.71 -18.08 -26.25
CA GLN A 107 -10.29 -18.41 -27.61
C GLN A 107 -9.07 -19.34 -27.64
N CYS A 108 -8.07 -19.07 -26.80
CA CYS A 108 -6.77 -19.74 -26.88
C CYS A 108 -6.65 -20.98 -25.98
N GLU A 109 -7.26 -20.97 -24.79
CA GLU A 109 -7.22 -22.10 -23.85
C GLU A 109 -8.50 -22.95 -23.86
N LYS A 110 -9.53 -22.51 -24.62
CA LYS A 110 -10.83 -23.20 -24.74
C LYS A 110 -11.52 -23.45 -23.38
N ILE A 111 -11.32 -22.54 -22.44
CA ILE A 111 -12.02 -22.54 -21.16
C ILE A 111 -13.35 -21.80 -21.27
N ASP A 112 -14.28 -22.09 -20.36
CA ASP A 112 -15.57 -21.43 -20.33
C ASP A 112 -15.47 -19.96 -19.88
N ALA A 113 -16.52 -19.19 -20.18
CA ALA A 113 -16.58 -17.77 -19.90
C ALA A 113 -16.52 -17.45 -18.40
N GLU A 114 -17.09 -18.29 -17.54
CA GLU A 114 -17.11 -18.06 -16.10
C GLU A 114 -15.68 -18.16 -15.53
N VAL A 115 -14.97 -19.23 -15.88
CA VAL A 115 -13.59 -19.44 -15.46
C VAL A 115 -12.67 -18.38 -16.04
N ALA A 116 -12.85 -18.00 -17.31
CA ALA A 116 -12.05 -16.95 -17.94
C ALA A 116 -12.21 -15.59 -17.24
N ASN A 117 -13.45 -15.20 -16.93
CA ASN A 117 -13.74 -13.96 -16.21
C ASN A 117 -13.19 -14.00 -14.78
N TYR A 118 -13.34 -15.13 -14.10
CA TYR A 118 -12.76 -15.33 -12.77
C TYR A 118 -11.24 -15.16 -12.78
N GLN A 119 -10.55 -15.83 -13.70
CA GLN A 119 -9.09 -15.76 -13.80
C GLN A 119 -8.62 -14.33 -14.10
N ALA A 120 -9.28 -13.62 -15.02
CA ALA A 120 -8.90 -12.25 -15.36
C ALA A 120 -9.08 -11.29 -14.18
N LYS A 121 -10.24 -11.33 -13.51
CA LYS A 121 -10.52 -10.52 -12.32
C LYS A 121 -9.57 -10.84 -11.17
N ARG A 122 -9.28 -12.13 -10.96
CA ARG A 122 -8.37 -12.57 -9.90
C ARG A 122 -6.93 -12.11 -10.16
N LEU A 123 -6.47 -12.18 -11.41
CA LEU A 123 -5.17 -11.63 -11.80
C LEU A 123 -5.10 -10.12 -11.54
N GLN A 124 -6.14 -9.38 -11.94
CA GLN A 124 -6.22 -7.93 -11.71
C GLN A 124 -6.04 -7.58 -10.24
N ILE A 125 -6.82 -8.21 -9.35
CA ILE A 125 -6.75 -7.99 -7.89
C ILE A 125 -5.33 -8.29 -7.39
N LEU A 126 -4.76 -9.43 -7.76
CA LEU A 126 -3.41 -9.82 -7.34
C LEU A 126 -2.34 -8.79 -7.73
N VAL A 127 -2.44 -8.23 -8.95
CA VAL A 127 -1.51 -7.24 -9.45
C VAL A 127 -1.71 -5.89 -8.76
N GLU A 128 -2.96 -5.45 -8.59
CA GLU A 128 -3.30 -4.18 -7.94
C GLU A 128 -2.91 -4.17 -6.46
N ASP A 129 -3.17 -5.26 -5.73
CA ASP A 129 -2.78 -5.41 -4.33
C ASP A 129 -1.25 -5.33 -4.17
N ALA A 130 -0.51 -6.05 -5.03
CA ALA A 130 0.95 -6.04 -4.99
C ALA A 130 1.53 -4.66 -5.36
N ARG A 131 0.94 -3.94 -6.31
CA ARG A 131 1.35 -2.56 -6.64
C ARG A 131 1.10 -1.63 -5.46
N THR A 132 -0.09 -1.70 -4.86
CA THR A 132 -0.45 -0.87 -3.71
C THR A 132 0.51 -1.10 -2.54
N SER A 133 0.86 -2.35 -2.26
CA SER A 133 1.86 -2.71 -1.23
C SER A 133 3.24 -2.14 -1.55
N HIS A 134 3.68 -2.24 -2.82
CA HIS A 134 4.94 -1.66 -3.28
C HIS A 134 5.00 -0.14 -3.13
N ASP A 135 3.97 0.56 -3.62
CA ASP A 135 3.87 2.01 -3.56
C ASP A 135 3.81 2.51 -2.11
N SER A 136 3.10 1.80 -1.23
CA SER A 136 3.06 2.09 0.20
C SER A 136 4.45 1.97 0.85
N SER A 137 5.20 0.93 0.53
CA SER A 137 6.58 0.75 1.00
C SER A 137 7.53 1.84 0.47
N LEU A 138 7.37 2.28 -0.78
CA LEU A 138 8.15 3.39 -1.34
C LEU A 138 7.82 4.73 -0.67
N ALA A 139 6.54 4.99 -0.39
CA ALA A 139 6.10 6.19 0.31
C ALA A 139 6.64 6.22 1.74
N TRP A 140 6.52 5.12 2.49
CA TRP A 140 7.10 4.98 3.82
C TRP A 140 8.61 5.27 3.80
N PHE A 141 9.36 4.74 2.81
CA PHE A 141 10.80 5.00 2.76
C PHE A 141 11.14 6.46 2.45
N ALA A 142 10.28 7.19 1.72
CA ALA A 142 10.45 8.64 1.54
C ALA A 142 10.28 9.40 2.87
N ASP A 143 9.35 8.97 3.72
CA ASP A 143 9.19 9.53 5.06
C ASP A 143 10.40 9.20 5.94
N VAL A 144 10.91 7.97 5.88
CA VAL A 144 12.15 7.56 6.58
C VAL A 144 13.33 8.46 6.18
N LYS A 145 13.50 8.75 4.89
CA LYS A 145 14.55 9.67 4.43
C LYS A 145 14.42 11.05 5.07
N THR A 146 13.20 11.54 5.17
CA THR A 146 12.90 12.84 5.78
C THR A 146 13.13 12.82 7.30
N GLU A 147 12.84 11.71 7.96
CA GLU A 147 13.08 11.52 9.39
C GLU A 147 14.59 11.49 9.70
N VAL A 148 15.33 10.65 9.00
CA VAL A 148 16.78 10.46 9.19
C VAL A 148 17.57 11.73 8.89
N ALA A 149 17.13 12.53 7.90
CA ALA A 149 17.76 13.82 7.60
C ALA A 149 17.76 14.81 8.78
N LYS A 150 16.82 14.66 9.73
CA LYS A 150 16.72 15.52 10.92
C LYS A 150 17.54 15.02 12.11
N MET A 151 18.11 13.82 12.02
CA MET A 151 18.83 13.19 13.12
C MET A 151 20.21 13.82 13.35
N THR A 152 20.53 14.03 14.62
CA THR A 152 21.74 14.75 15.06
C THR A 152 22.82 13.83 15.64
N GLY A 153 22.53 12.54 15.80
CA GLY A 153 23.45 11.54 16.36
C GLY A 153 23.30 11.36 17.87
N THR A 154 22.14 11.72 18.44
CA THR A 154 21.84 11.44 19.85
C THR A 154 21.67 9.93 20.07
N ALA A 155 21.72 9.49 21.33
CA ALA A 155 21.40 8.08 21.67
C ALA A 155 19.96 7.68 21.30
N ALA A 156 19.03 8.64 21.21
CA ALA A 156 17.67 8.39 20.72
C ALA A 156 17.69 8.16 19.19
N ASP A 157 18.41 8.99 18.44
CA ASP A 157 18.54 8.86 16.99
C ASP A 157 19.16 7.50 16.61
N ILE A 158 20.21 7.09 17.32
CA ILE A 158 20.87 5.80 17.07
C ILE A 158 19.90 4.63 17.27
N ARG A 159 19.13 4.63 18.37
CA ARG A 159 18.10 3.61 18.60
C ARG A 159 17.06 3.61 17.50
N ARG A 160 16.59 4.80 17.10
CA ARG A 160 15.58 4.94 16.07
C ARG A 160 16.03 4.39 14.73
N VAL A 161 17.30 4.55 14.35
CA VAL A 161 17.82 3.96 13.10
C VAL A 161 17.82 2.43 13.13
N HIS A 162 18.12 1.80 14.28
CA HIS A 162 18.01 0.33 14.41
C HIS A 162 16.55 -0.14 14.33
N ASP A 163 15.61 0.63 14.88
CA ASP A 163 14.19 0.35 14.74
C ASP A 163 13.76 0.44 13.27
N LEU A 164 14.25 1.45 12.54
CA LEU A 164 14.01 1.63 11.11
C LEU A 164 14.59 0.48 10.26
N GLU A 165 15.75 -0.07 10.63
CA GLU A 165 16.30 -1.27 9.97
C GLU A 165 15.39 -2.48 10.19
N THR A 166 14.84 -2.64 11.39
CA THR A 166 13.88 -3.72 11.71
C THR A 166 12.57 -3.54 10.94
N GLU A 167 12.05 -2.31 10.86
CA GLU A 167 10.88 -1.97 10.06
C GLU A 167 11.11 -2.17 8.55
N LEU A 168 12.33 -1.95 8.06
CA LEU A 168 12.68 -2.22 6.67
C LEU A 168 12.65 -3.74 6.38
N GLN A 169 13.18 -4.54 7.30
CA GLN A 169 13.19 -5.99 7.18
C GLN A 169 11.78 -6.60 7.18
N SER A 170 10.87 -6.07 8.00
CA SER A 170 9.48 -6.56 8.02
C SER A 170 8.74 -6.34 6.70
N ARG A 171 9.19 -5.36 5.90
CA ARG A 171 8.63 -5.03 4.57
C ARG A 171 9.30 -5.75 3.40
N ASN A 172 10.19 -6.72 3.64
CA ASN A 172 10.95 -7.39 2.58
C ASN A 172 10.07 -8.03 1.48
N MET A 173 8.86 -8.49 1.83
CA MET A 173 7.92 -9.10 0.87
C MET A 173 7.09 -8.07 0.08
N GLU A 174 7.10 -6.82 0.51
CA GLU A 174 6.36 -5.69 -0.07
C GLU A 174 7.19 -4.90 -1.08
N MET A 175 8.42 -5.33 -1.37
CA MET A 175 9.35 -4.62 -2.24
C MET A 175 9.95 -5.51 -3.32
N THR A 176 10.45 -4.88 -4.38
CA THR A 176 11.35 -5.60 -5.29
C THR A 176 12.70 -5.85 -4.60
N ARG A 177 13.43 -6.89 -5.02
CA ARG A 177 14.78 -7.15 -4.49
C ARG A 177 15.74 -5.98 -4.70
N ALA A 178 15.57 -5.25 -5.80
CA ALA A 178 16.38 -4.08 -6.12
C ALA A 178 16.07 -2.91 -5.18
N ASP A 179 14.79 -2.67 -4.90
CA ASP A 179 14.38 -1.65 -3.94
C ASP A 179 14.91 -1.96 -2.55
N MET A 180 14.65 -3.17 -2.03
CA MET A 180 15.11 -3.59 -0.72
C MET A 180 16.61 -3.39 -0.54
N ARG A 181 17.41 -3.81 -1.54
CA ARG A 181 18.86 -3.62 -1.52
C ARG A 181 19.24 -2.14 -1.42
N ARG A 182 18.68 -1.29 -2.29
CA ARG A 182 18.96 0.15 -2.27
C ARG A 182 18.59 0.80 -0.93
N MET A 183 17.49 0.36 -0.32
CA MET A 183 17.05 0.90 0.96
C MET A 183 17.95 0.47 2.11
N VAL A 184 18.37 -0.80 2.13
CA VAL A 184 19.31 -1.35 3.12
C VAL A 184 20.66 -0.63 3.02
N ASP A 185 21.21 -0.51 1.81
CA ASP A 185 22.50 0.14 1.59
C ASP A 185 22.44 1.60 2.06
N TRP A 186 21.41 2.34 1.65
CA TRP A 186 21.24 3.74 2.05
C TRP A 186 21.08 3.91 3.56
N LEU A 187 20.27 3.07 4.22
CA LEU A 187 20.04 3.19 5.66
C LEU A 187 21.30 2.82 6.46
N GLY A 188 22.07 1.83 5.99
CA GLY A 188 23.37 1.48 6.56
C GLY A 188 24.37 2.63 6.49
N GLU A 189 24.46 3.32 5.34
CA GLU A 189 25.29 4.52 5.21
C GLU A 189 24.87 5.63 6.18
N GLN A 190 23.56 5.89 6.32
CA GLN A 190 23.08 6.90 7.26
C GLN A 190 23.36 6.54 8.72
N ARG A 191 23.22 5.26 9.06
CA ARG A 191 23.58 4.74 10.38
C ARG A 191 25.04 5.05 10.67
N ASP A 192 25.94 4.65 9.79
CA ASP A 192 27.38 4.80 9.99
C ASP A 192 27.78 6.28 10.12
N LEU A 193 27.14 7.17 9.36
CA LEU A 193 27.30 8.63 9.50
C LEU A 193 26.85 9.15 10.87
N LEU A 194 25.74 8.65 11.41
CA LEU A 194 25.26 9.05 12.74
C LEU A 194 26.19 8.60 13.86
N TYR A 195 26.82 7.42 13.72
CA TYR A 195 27.81 6.93 14.69
C TYR A 195 29.11 7.77 14.71
N GLN A 196 29.47 8.39 13.59
CA GLN A 196 30.66 9.24 13.49
C GLN A 196 30.44 10.65 14.07
N LYS A 197 29.19 11.08 14.29
CA LYS A 197 28.91 12.40 14.86
C LYS A 197 29.35 12.43 16.33
N PRO A 198 29.98 13.54 16.79
CA PRO A 198 30.28 13.69 18.21
C PRO A 198 28.96 13.62 18.99
N ARG A 199 28.89 12.67 19.92
CA ARG A 199 27.65 12.42 20.69
C ARG A 199 27.26 13.69 21.43
N LYS A 200 26.18 14.34 20.96
CA LYS A 200 25.54 15.44 21.68
C LYS A 200 24.52 14.85 22.65
N GLY A 201 24.94 14.71 23.89
CA GLY A 201 24.13 14.23 25.01
C GLY A 201 24.98 14.20 26.26
N PRO A 202 24.40 14.09 27.47
CA PRO A 202 25.21 13.82 28.64
C PRO A 202 26.07 12.60 28.31
N GLU A 203 27.38 12.72 28.48
CA GLU A 203 28.22 11.54 28.61
C GLU A 203 27.49 10.63 29.59
N ILE A 204 27.09 9.47 29.12
CA ILE A 204 26.80 8.40 30.06
C ILE A 204 28.18 8.11 30.64
N ASN A 205 28.52 8.83 31.72
CA ASN A 205 29.62 8.51 32.61
C ASN A 205 29.57 7.01 32.75
N GLY A 206 30.62 6.35 32.25
CA GLY A 206 30.60 4.95 31.90
C GLY A 206 29.80 4.14 32.90
N VAL A 207 28.74 3.49 32.42
CA VAL A 207 28.32 2.25 33.05
C VAL A 207 29.59 1.41 33.03
N GLY A 208 30.15 1.20 34.21
CA GLY A 208 31.53 0.77 34.40
C GLY A 208 31.91 -0.32 33.42
N LEU A 209 33.09 -0.17 32.83
CA LEU A 209 33.89 -1.29 32.35
C LEU A 209 33.59 -2.47 33.27
N PHE A 210 33.01 -3.54 32.72
CA PHE A 210 32.62 -4.73 33.48
C PHE A 210 33.79 -5.09 34.39
N ASN A 211 33.68 -4.76 35.68
CA ASN A 211 34.66 -5.07 36.69
C ASN A 211 34.00 -6.21 37.47
N PRO A 212 34.12 -7.47 37.00
CA PRO A 212 33.71 -8.58 37.83
C PRO A 212 34.58 -8.44 39.07
N GLY A 213 33.97 -8.13 40.22
CA GLY A 213 34.70 -7.94 41.47
C GLY A 213 35.68 -9.09 41.72
N PRO A 214 36.68 -8.89 42.60
CA PRO A 214 37.82 -9.80 42.75
C PRO A 214 37.34 -11.25 42.80
N THR A 215 37.78 -12.05 41.82
CA THR A 215 37.52 -13.48 41.77
C THR A 215 38.07 -14.08 43.06
N LEU A 216 37.20 -14.65 43.89
CA LEU A 216 37.64 -15.42 45.04
C LEU A 216 38.54 -16.57 44.55
N PRO A 217 39.70 -16.82 45.18
CA PRO A 217 40.54 -17.94 44.80
C PRO A 217 39.77 -19.25 45.00
N PRO A 218 39.98 -20.26 44.13
CA PRO A 218 39.49 -21.59 44.39
C PRO A 218 40.30 -22.14 45.57
N ASP A 219 39.72 -22.08 46.77
CA ASP A 219 39.95 -22.96 47.92
C ASP A 219 39.52 -22.22 49.20
N SER A 220 38.20 -22.15 49.42
CA SER A 220 37.64 -21.94 50.77
C SER A 220 36.95 -23.24 51.19
N PRO A 221 37.56 -24.04 52.09
CA PRO A 221 36.87 -25.19 52.67
C PRO A 221 35.77 -24.73 53.63
N ASP A 222 34.67 -25.49 53.64
CA ASP A 222 33.45 -25.30 54.43
C ASP A 222 33.69 -25.06 55.94
#